data_AF-A0A7K2QJ58-F1
#
_entry.id   AF-A0A7K2QJ58-F1
#
_cell.length_a   1.000
_cell.length_b   1.000
_cell.length_c   1.000
_cell.angle_alpha   90.00
_cell.angle_beta   90.00
_cell.angle_gamma   90.00
#
_symmetry.space_group_name_H-M   'P 1'
#
loop_
_entity.id
_entity.type
_entity.pdbx_description
1 polymer ?
#
loop_
_entity_poly.entity_id
_entity_poly.type
_entity_poly.pdbx_seq_one_letter_code
_entity_poly.pdbx_strand_id
1 'polypeptide(L)'
;MPQAQDRRIAGSLACGAAVFAFLTLVTGTLFLAVTASGLLVGALMAHRRTLEPRPYWDWPAWLTGATVAALLATAADEAARLMLLPLAAAEAIIGLVLLALWSHRRHGRGDWIVWLPETGVTLRREWSRRAATHWAQTEWHGPPCAISPAESFPEAAAATPLYPYRDRPGITGLRSPEHGWTRPIG
;
A
#
# COMPACT_ATOMS: atom_id res chain seq x y z
N MET A 1 -2.76 -15.38 -12.47
CA MET A 1 -4.20 -15.59 -12.25
C MET A 1 -4.69 -15.52 -10.78
N PRO A 2 -3.90 -15.81 -9.70
CA PRO A 2 -4.45 -15.80 -8.33
C PRO A 2 -4.94 -14.42 -7.86
N GLN A 3 -4.26 -13.34 -8.27
CA GLN A 3 -4.63 -11.96 -7.89
C GLN A 3 -6.03 -11.52 -8.36
N ALA A 4 -6.53 -12.02 -9.49
CA ALA A 4 -7.87 -11.65 -9.98
C ALA A 4 -8.97 -12.33 -9.16
N GLN A 5 -8.73 -13.58 -8.73
CA GLN A 5 -9.64 -14.33 -7.87
C GLN A 5 -9.67 -13.74 -6.45
N ASP A 6 -8.51 -13.41 -5.87
CA ASP A 6 -8.43 -12.79 -4.55
C ASP A 6 -9.13 -11.42 -4.51
N ARG A 7 -9.05 -10.62 -5.58
CA ARG A 7 -9.81 -9.36 -5.71
C ARG A 7 -11.32 -9.58 -5.72
N ARG A 8 -11.80 -10.60 -6.44
CA ARG A 8 -13.23 -10.96 -6.47
C ARG A 8 -13.71 -11.42 -5.09
N ILE A 9 -12.93 -12.25 -4.40
CA ILE A 9 -13.22 -12.72 -3.03
C ILE A 9 -13.26 -11.55 -2.05
N ALA A 10 -12.27 -10.65 -2.10
CA ALA A 10 -12.25 -9.46 -1.26
C ALA A 10 -13.50 -8.59 -1.49
N GLY A 11 -13.88 -8.39 -2.76
CA GLY A 11 -15.09 -7.64 -3.14
C GLY A 11 -16.38 -8.29 -2.66
N SER A 12 -16.53 -9.61 -2.80
CA SER A 12 -17.75 -10.32 -2.35
C SER A 12 -17.89 -10.32 -0.83
N LEU A 13 -16.78 -10.50 -0.10
CA LEU A 13 -16.77 -10.41 1.36
C LEU A 13 -17.08 -9.00 1.85
N ALA A 14 -16.51 -7.96 1.21
CA ALA A 14 -16.81 -6.57 1.54
C ALA A 14 -18.28 -6.21 1.28
N CYS A 15 -18.86 -6.69 0.18
CA CYS A 15 -20.27 -6.51 -0.14
C CYS A 15 -21.16 -7.19 0.92
N GLY A 16 -20.86 -8.44 1.27
CA GLY A 16 -21.56 -9.15 2.34
C GLY A 16 -21.46 -8.40 3.69
N ALA A 17 -20.27 -7.94 4.06
CA ALA A 17 -20.05 -7.14 5.27
C ALA A 17 -20.94 -5.89 5.28
N ALA A 18 -21.06 -5.17 4.15
CA ALA A 18 -21.91 -3.99 4.03
C ALA A 18 -23.40 -4.30 4.23
N VAL A 19 -23.89 -5.42 3.66
CA VAL A 19 -25.29 -5.86 3.85
C VAL A 19 -25.57 -6.18 5.32
N PHE A 20 -24.70 -6.96 5.97
CA PHE A 20 -24.88 -7.30 7.39
C PHE A 20 -24.71 -6.08 8.32
N ALA A 21 -23.82 -5.15 7.99
CA ALA A 21 -23.67 -3.88 8.70
C ALA A 21 -24.95 -3.04 8.61
N PHE A 22 -25.54 -2.91 7.41
CA PHE A 22 -26.80 -2.20 7.22
C PHE A 22 -27.93 -2.85 8.04
N LEU A 23 -28.06 -4.18 7.97
CA LEU A 23 -29.06 -4.89 8.78
C LEU A 23 -28.83 -4.68 10.29
N THR A 24 -27.58 -4.68 10.74
CA THR A 24 -27.23 -4.38 12.14
C THR A 24 -27.73 -3.00 12.57
N LEU A 25 -27.55 -1.98 11.73
CA LEU A 25 -28.04 -0.62 12.03
C LEU A 25 -29.57 -0.55 12.14
N VAL A 26 -30.28 -1.37 11.36
CA VAL A 26 -31.75 -1.42 11.36
C VAL A 26 -32.29 -2.22 12.55
N THR A 27 -31.66 -3.36 12.88
CA THR A 27 -32.21 -4.31 13.87
C THR A 27 -31.52 -4.25 15.24
N GLY A 28 -30.39 -3.56 15.36
CA GLY A 28 -29.57 -3.52 16.57
C GLY A 28 -28.98 -4.88 16.99
N THR A 29 -29.00 -5.88 16.11
CA THR A 29 -28.68 -7.26 16.49
C THR A 29 -27.17 -7.53 16.52
N LEU A 30 -26.65 -7.95 17.68
CA LEU A 30 -25.22 -8.25 17.87
C LEU A 30 -24.70 -9.35 16.93
N PHE A 31 -25.49 -10.38 16.67
CA PHE A 31 -25.10 -11.46 15.76
C PHE A 31 -24.72 -10.93 14.36
N LEU A 32 -25.52 -10.00 13.82
CA LEU A 32 -25.28 -9.39 12.51
C LEU A 32 -24.02 -8.52 12.54
N ALA A 33 -23.76 -7.81 13.65
CA ALA A 33 -22.56 -7.01 13.85
C ALA A 33 -21.30 -7.89 13.82
N VAL A 34 -21.34 -9.03 14.49
CA VAL A 34 -20.24 -10.01 14.53
C VAL A 34 -20.02 -10.63 13.15
N THR A 35 -21.08 -11.02 12.45
CA THR A 35 -20.97 -11.55 11.08
C THR A 35 -20.37 -10.52 10.12
N ALA A 36 -20.85 -9.27 10.15
CA ALA A 36 -20.30 -8.18 9.34
C ALA A 36 -18.80 -7.97 9.61
N SER A 37 -18.41 -8.01 10.89
CA SER A 37 -17.02 -7.86 11.32
C SER A 37 -16.12 -8.97 10.79
N GLY A 38 -16.56 -10.24 10.90
CA GLY A 38 -15.82 -11.38 10.37
C GLY A 38 -15.63 -11.32 8.86
N LEU A 39 -16.67 -10.92 8.11
CA LEU A 39 -16.60 -10.72 6.67
C LEU A 39 -15.64 -9.58 6.30
N LEU A 40 -15.64 -8.48 7.03
CA LEU A 40 -14.74 -7.35 6.80
C LEU A 40 -13.27 -7.73 7.03
N VAL A 41 -12.98 -8.48 8.09
CA VAL A 41 -11.63 -9.01 8.36
C VAL A 41 -11.21 -10.02 7.27
N GLY A 42 -12.12 -10.88 6.82
CA GLY A 42 -11.88 -11.79 5.70
C GLY A 42 -11.57 -11.04 4.41
N ALA A 43 -12.33 -9.98 4.10
CA ALA A 43 -12.10 -9.11 2.95
C ALA A 43 -10.72 -8.44 3.01
N LEU A 44 -10.33 -7.93 4.19
CA LEU A 44 -9.01 -7.36 4.43
C LEU A 44 -7.90 -8.39 4.16
N MET A 45 -8.02 -9.62 4.67
CA MET A 45 -7.02 -10.66 4.48
C MET A 45 -6.87 -11.05 3.01
N ALA A 46 -7.99 -11.22 2.29
CA ALA A 46 -7.97 -11.44 0.84
C ALA A 46 -7.36 -10.25 0.09
N HIS A 47 -7.69 -9.02 0.49
CA HIS A 47 -7.14 -7.81 -0.11
C HIS A 47 -5.63 -7.69 0.10
N ARG A 48 -5.11 -7.97 1.31
CA ARG A 48 -3.67 -7.92 1.62
C ARG A 48 -2.84 -8.88 0.76
N ARG A 49 -3.39 -10.02 0.34
CA ARG A 49 -2.73 -10.95 -0.59
C ARG A 49 -2.56 -10.38 -2.00
N THR A 50 -3.35 -9.37 -2.35
CA THR A 50 -3.28 -8.70 -3.66
C THR A 50 -2.38 -7.47 -3.67
N LEU A 51 -1.92 -7.03 -2.50
CA LEU A 51 -1.08 -5.86 -2.33
C LEU A 51 0.37 -6.27 -2.08
N GLU A 52 1.29 -5.57 -2.71
CA GLU A 52 2.71 -5.64 -2.36
C GLU A 52 2.95 -4.86 -1.06
N PRO A 53 3.77 -5.37 -0.12
CA PRO A 53 4.12 -4.63 1.09
C PRO A 53 4.79 -3.30 0.73
N ARG A 54 4.22 -2.17 1.18
CA ARG A 54 4.73 -0.81 0.93
C ARG A 54 4.72 -0.01 2.23
N PRO A 55 5.55 1.02 2.42
CA PRO A 55 5.42 1.90 3.58
C PRO A 55 3.97 2.43 3.71
N TYR A 56 3.42 2.41 4.93
CA TYR A 56 2.06 2.87 5.24
C TYR A 56 0.91 2.06 4.61
N TRP A 57 1.20 0.91 3.98
CA TRP A 57 0.19 0.04 3.35
C TRP A 57 -0.80 -0.60 4.34
N ASP A 58 -0.53 -0.54 5.64
CA ASP A 58 -1.36 -1.12 6.69
C ASP A 58 -2.58 -0.24 7.04
N TRP A 59 -2.75 0.92 6.39
CA TRP A 59 -3.93 1.77 6.55
C TRP A 59 -5.28 1.03 6.45
N PRO A 60 -5.48 0.02 5.55
CA PRO A 60 -6.74 -0.70 5.49
C PRO A 60 -6.99 -1.51 6.75
N ALA A 61 -5.95 -2.04 7.41
CA ALA A 61 -6.10 -2.80 8.65
C ALA A 61 -6.62 -1.91 9.79
N TRP A 62 -6.10 -0.68 9.89
CA TRP A 62 -6.56 0.30 10.86
C TRP A 62 -8.00 0.75 10.59
N LEU A 63 -8.38 0.99 9.33
CA LEU A 63 -9.77 1.31 8.99
C LEU A 63 -10.72 0.13 9.22
N THR A 64 -10.28 -1.10 8.94
CA THR A 64 -11.06 -2.32 9.25
C THR A 64 -11.29 -2.43 10.75
N GLY A 65 -10.26 -2.26 11.58
CA GLY A 65 -10.39 -2.26 13.03
C GLY A 65 -11.40 -1.20 13.50
N ALA A 66 -11.25 0.04 13.03
CA ALA A 66 -12.14 1.14 13.39
C ALA A 66 -13.60 0.84 13.03
N THR A 67 -13.81 0.25 11.84
CA THR A 67 -15.14 -0.13 11.36
C THR A 67 -15.73 -1.27 12.20
N VAL A 68 -14.93 -2.27 12.56
CA VAL A 68 -15.36 -3.38 13.45
C VAL A 68 -15.74 -2.83 14.82
N ALA A 69 -14.90 -2.00 15.43
CA ALA A 69 -15.16 -1.40 16.74
C ALA A 69 -16.43 -0.54 16.71
N ALA A 70 -16.62 0.27 15.66
CA ALA A 70 -17.84 1.07 15.49
C ALA A 70 -19.09 0.21 15.29
N LEU A 71 -19.02 -0.85 14.47
CA LEU A 71 -20.14 -1.77 14.25
C LEU A 71 -20.54 -2.49 15.54
N LEU A 72 -19.57 -3.00 16.29
CA LEU A 72 -19.85 -3.65 17.57
C LEU A 72 -20.44 -2.67 18.58
N ALA A 73 -19.98 -1.40 18.59
CA ALA A 73 -20.55 -0.38 19.47
C ALA A 73 -22.04 -0.18 19.21
N THR A 74 -22.50 -0.24 17.94
CA THR A 74 -23.93 -0.04 17.63
C THR A 74 -24.85 -1.09 18.26
N ALA A 75 -24.38 -2.33 18.42
CA ALA A 75 -25.14 -3.43 18.98
C ALA A 75 -24.78 -3.76 20.44
N ALA A 76 -23.86 -2.99 21.05
CA ALA A 76 -23.38 -3.21 22.41
C ALA A 76 -24.16 -2.42 23.47
N ASP A 77 -24.10 -2.91 24.70
CA ASP A 77 -24.60 -2.21 25.89
C ASP A 77 -23.79 -0.94 26.19
N GLU A 78 -24.35 -0.06 27.03
CA GLU A 78 -23.83 1.27 27.29
C GLU A 78 -22.38 1.28 27.82
N ALA A 79 -22.06 0.38 28.76
CA ALA A 79 -20.70 0.24 29.29
C ALA A 79 -19.66 -0.16 28.22
N ALA A 80 -20.04 -1.03 27.29
CA ALA A 80 -19.16 -1.46 26.20
C ALA A 80 -19.03 -0.38 25.12
N ARG A 81 -20.11 0.36 24.82
CA ARG A 81 -20.06 1.53 23.91
C ARG A 81 -19.05 2.59 24.35
N LEU A 82 -18.99 2.86 25.65
CA LEU A 82 -18.05 3.84 26.23
C LEU A 82 -16.59 3.49 25.97
N MET A 83 -16.26 2.20 25.80
CA MET A 83 -14.90 1.76 25.44
C MET A 83 -14.69 1.63 23.93
N LEU A 84 -15.70 1.13 23.20
CA LEU A 84 -15.59 0.85 21.76
C LEU A 84 -15.56 2.11 20.90
N LEU A 85 -16.30 3.16 21.27
CA LEU A 85 -16.34 4.40 20.49
C LEU A 85 -15.00 5.16 20.49
N PRO A 86 -14.33 5.38 21.64
CA PRO A 86 -12.99 5.96 21.66
C PRO A 86 -11.96 5.13 20.88
N LEU A 87 -12.02 3.80 20.99
CA LEU A 87 -11.14 2.91 20.25
C LEU A 87 -11.35 3.06 18.74
N ALA A 88 -12.61 3.03 18.28
CA ALA A 88 -12.95 3.24 16.88
C ALA A 88 -12.44 4.60 16.37
N ALA A 89 -12.57 5.65 17.17
CA ALA A 89 -12.07 6.98 16.81
C ALA A 89 -10.54 7.00 16.68
N ALA A 90 -9.81 6.40 17.63
CA ALA A 90 -8.36 6.33 17.60
C ALA A 90 -7.85 5.55 16.37
N GLU A 91 -8.42 4.38 16.11
CA GLU A 91 -8.05 3.56 14.96
C GLU A 91 -8.40 4.25 13.63
N ALA A 92 -9.54 4.95 13.55
CA ALA A 92 -9.90 5.74 12.38
C ALA A 92 -8.89 6.86 12.11
N ILE A 93 -8.46 7.57 13.15
CA ILE A 93 -7.43 8.63 13.03
C ILE A 93 -6.13 8.02 12.50
N ILE A 94 -5.66 6.91 13.07
CA ILE A 94 -4.42 6.25 12.63
C ILE A 94 -4.56 5.78 11.17
N GLY A 95 -5.67 5.13 10.82
CA GLY A 95 -5.96 4.69 9.46
C GLY A 95 -5.98 5.84 8.45
N LEU A 96 -6.60 6.97 8.80
CA LEU A 96 -6.64 8.18 7.96
C LEU A 96 -5.25 8.81 7.79
N VAL A 97 -4.46 8.89 8.86
CA VAL A 97 -3.08 9.40 8.78
C VAL A 97 -2.24 8.51 7.85
N LEU A 98 -2.32 7.18 8.01
CA LEU A 98 -1.61 6.25 7.15
C LEU A 98 -2.10 6.30 5.70
N LEU A 99 -3.40 6.45 5.48
CA LEU A 99 -3.98 6.64 4.14
C LEU A 99 -3.49 7.95 3.50
N ALA A 100 -3.42 9.04 4.26
CA ALA A 100 -2.89 10.31 3.79
C ALA A 100 -1.41 10.19 3.41
N LEU A 101 -0.59 9.56 4.26
CA LEU A 101 0.82 9.29 3.97
C LEU A 101 0.99 8.37 2.76
N TRP A 102 0.17 7.32 2.67
CA TRP A 102 0.19 6.38 1.55
C TRP A 102 -0.21 7.05 0.24
N SER A 103 -1.28 7.86 0.23
CA SER A 103 -1.74 8.58 -0.97
C SER A 103 -0.71 9.61 -1.44
N HIS A 104 -0.06 10.31 -0.50
CA HIS A 104 1.04 11.23 -0.81
C HIS A 104 2.22 10.49 -1.45
N ARG A 105 2.55 9.30 -0.94
CA ARG A 105 3.65 8.44 -1.42
C ARG A 105 3.29 7.57 -2.63
N ARG A 106 2.01 7.43 -3.00
CA ARG A 106 1.55 6.53 -4.09
C ARG A 106 2.10 6.93 -5.46
N HIS A 107 2.37 8.22 -5.65
CA HIS A 107 3.03 8.76 -6.85
C HIS A 107 4.57 8.74 -6.73
N GLY A 108 5.06 8.18 -5.63
CA GLY A 108 6.46 8.06 -5.24
C GLY A 108 7.17 9.41 -5.04
N ARG A 109 6.42 10.38 -4.48
CA ARG A 109 6.99 11.55 -3.79
C ARG A 109 7.78 11.08 -2.57
N GLY A 110 8.94 11.68 -2.35
CA GLY A 110 9.89 11.27 -1.30
C GLY A 110 10.66 9.97 -1.58
N ASP A 111 10.54 9.40 -2.78
CA ASP A 111 11.41 8.31 -3.23
C ASP A 111 12.78 8.83 -3.67
N TRP A 112 13.75 7.93 -3.74
CA TRP A 112 15.13 8.15 -4.12
C TRP A 112 15.45 7.32 -5.35
N ILE A 113 16.18 7.89 -6.29
CA ILE A 113 16.67 7.18 -7.46
C ILE A 113 18.19 7.04 -7.37
N VAL A 114 18.67 5.89 -7.84
CA VAL A 114 20.08 5.61 -8.10
C VAL A 114 20.26 5.61 -9.60
N TRP A 115 21.17 6.44 -10.10
CA TRP A 115 21.34 6.68 -11.53
C TRP A 115 22.81 6.91 -11.88
N LEU A 116 23.16 6.71 -13.15
CA LEU A 116 24.51 6.96 -13.66
C LEU A 116 24.58 8.37 -14.23
N PRO A 117 25.40 9.27 -13.64
CA PRO A 117 25.46 10.67 -14.06
C PRO A 117 25.94 10.85 -15.49
N GLU A 118 26.88 10.01 -15.93
CA GLU A 118 27.48 10.08 -17.27
C GLU A 118 26.51 9.72 -18.38
N THR A 119 25.61 8.76 -18.13
CA THR A 119 24.69 8.22 -19.14
C THR A 119 23.24 8.67 -18.95
N GLY A 120 22.91 9.28 -17.80
CA GLY A 120 21.54 9.64 -17.43
C GLY A 120 20.64 8.42 -17.16
N VAL A 121 21.21 7.21 -17.09
CA VAL A 121 20.44 5.97 -16.93
C VAL A 121 20.03 5.79 -15.48
N THR A 122 18.74 5.53 -15.24
CA THR A 122 18.23 5.23 -13.90
C THR A 122 18.34 3.74 -13.64
N LEU A 123 19.14 3.39 -12.63
CA LEU A 123 19.44 2.01 -12.26
C LEU A 123 18.36 1.44 -11.34
N ARG A 124 17.94 2.21 -10.33
CA ARG A 124 17.02 1.72 -9.29
C ARG A 124 16.25 2.87 -8.66
N ARG A 125 15.03 2.58 -8.19
CA ARG A 125 14.22 3.48 -7.36
C ARG A 125 13.93 2.84 -6.01
N GLU A 126 14.17 3.60 -4.96
CA GLU A 126 14.08 3.20 -3.56
C GLU A 126 13.23 4.16 -2.74
N TRP A 127 12.63 3.66 -1.67
CA TRP A 127 11.72 4.39 -0.79
C TRP A 127 12.45 5.32 0.20
N SER A 128 13.74 5.10 0.41
CA SER A 128 14.56 5.90 1.32
C SER A 128 15.98 6.08 0.78
N ARG A 129 16.60 7.20 1.15
CA ARG A 129 18.02 7.48 0.85
C ARG A 129 18.91 6.37 1.38
N ARG A 130 18.60 5.84 2.58
CA ARG A 130 19.40 4.80 3.23
C ARG A 130 19.35 3.49 2.43
N ALA A 131 18.18 3.09 1.94
CA ALA A 131 18.05 1.92 1.08
C ALA A 131 18.79 2.11 -0.25
N ALA A 132 18.64 3.28 -0.88
CA ALA A 132 19.38 3.64 -2.11
C ALA A 132 20.89 3.58 -1.91
N THR A 133 21.38 4.13 -0.79
CA THR A 133 22.81 4.17 -0.44
C THR A 133 23.34 2.77 -0.14
N HIS A 134 22.61 1.99 0.65
CA HIS A 134 22.96 0.61 0.94
C HIS A 134 23.10 -0.19 -0.35
N TRP A 135 22.08 -0.15 -1.22
CA TRP A 135 22.12 -0.82 -2.51
C TRP A 135 23.34 -0.42 -3.35
N ALA A 136 23.56 0.88 -3.50
CA ALA A 136 24.68 1.43 -4.26
C ALA A 136 26.06 1.00 -3.72
N GLN A 137 26.16 0.73 -2.42
CA GLN A 137 27.40 0.34 -1.76
C GLN A 137 27.60 -1.18 -1.68
N THR A 138 26.53 -1.96 -1.53
CA THR A 138 26.62 -3.40 -1.22
C THR A 138 26.24 -4.31 -2.37
N GLU A 139 25.35 -3.88 -3.26
CA GLU A 139 24.78 -4.71 -4.33
C GLU A 139 25.24 -4.26 -5.73
N TRP A 140 25.65 -3.01 -5.89
CA TRP A 140 26.12 -2.49 -7.17
C TRP A 140 27.63 -2.66 -7.34
N HIS A 141 28.03 -3.28 -8.45
CA HIS A 141 29.44 -3.54 -8.80
C HIS A 141 29.91 -2.78 -10.06
N GLY A 142 29.10 -1.85 -10.57
CA GLY A 142 29.41 -1.07 -11.78
C GLY A 142 29.99 0.31 -11.47
N PRO A 143 30.00 1.23 -12.46
CA PRO A 143 30.57 2.57 -12.32
C PRO A 143 29.91 3.42 -11.22
N PRO A 144 30.57 4.50 -10.75
CA PRO A 144 30.04 5.37 -9.70
C PRO A 144 28.63 5.87 -10.03
N CYS A 145 27.69 5.62 -9.13
CA CYS A 145 26.31 6.06 -9.28
C CYS A 145 26.00 7.25 -8.38
N ALA A 146 25.11 8.12 -8.85
CA ALA A 146 24.55 9.23 -8.11
C ALA A 146 23.23 8.81 -7.44
N ILE A 147 22.97 9.42 -6.28
CA ILE A 147 21.74 9.20 -5.51
C ILE A 147 21.03 10.54 -5.39
N SER A 148 19.79 10.61 -5.84
CA SER A 148 19.02 11.86 -5.87
C SER A 148 17.56 11.61 -5.52
N PRO A 149 16.86 12.61 -4.95
CA PRO A 149 15.41 12.50 -4.77
C PRO A 149 14.73 12.38 -6.15
N ALA A 150 13.73 11.51 -6.23
CA ALA A 150 12.99 11.24 -7.47
C ALA A 150 12.29 12.49 -8.03
N GLU A 151 11.99 13.45 -7.15
CA GLU A 151 11.36 14.74 -7.50
C GLU A 151 12.25 15.62 -8.38
N SER A 152 13.57 15.47 -8.27
CA SER A 152 14.51 16.19 -9.15
C SER A 152 14.53 15.61 -10.57
N PHE A 153 13.97 14.43 -10.78
CA PHE A 153 13.98 13.71 -12.07
C PHE A 153 12.61 13.03 -12.32
N PRO A 154 11.54 13.81 -12.52
CA PRO A 154 10.16 13.31 -12.58
C PRO A 154 9.93 12.31 -13.73
N GLU A 155 10.64 12.47 -14.85
CA GLU A 155 10.57 11.56 -16.00
C GLU A 155 11.16 10.17 -15.69
N ALA A 156 12.25 10.11 -14.91
CA ALA A 156 12.84 8.86 -14.44
C ALA A 156 11.96 8.16 -13.40
N ALA A 157 11.35 8.94 -12.50
CA ALA A 157 10.40 8.45 -11.51
C ALA A 157 9.15 7.81 -12.15
N ALA A 158 8.70 8.30 -13.31
CA ALA A 158 7.55 7.75 -14.00
C ALA A 158 7.85 6.44 -14.73
N ALA A 159 9.10 6.26 -15.20
CA ALA A 159 9.47 5.16 -16.08
C ALA A 159 10.20 3.99 -15.40
N THR A 160 10.91 4.23 -14.31
CA THR A 160 11.60 3.17 -13.57
C THR A 160 10.66 2.58 -12.51
N PRO A 161 10.32 1.28 -12.58
CA PRO A 161 9.51 0.66 -11.54
C PRO A 161 10.23 0.75 -10.18
N LEU A 162 9.47 1.06 -9.12
CA LEU A 162 9.92 0.79 -7.75
C LEU A 162 10.21 -0.70 -7.67
N TYR A 163 11.48 -1.07 -7.45
CA TYR A 163 11.98 -2.45 -7.57
C TYR A 163 11.87 -3.06 -8.98
N PRO A 164 12.98 -3.21 -9.74
CA PRO A 164 13.04 -4.32 -10.67
C PRO A 164 13.22 -5.56 -9.79
N TYR A 165 12.12 -6.22 -9.43
CA TYR A 165 12.03 -7.55 -8.80
C TYR A 165 13.06 -7.87 -7.69
N ARG A 166 12.58 -8.17 -6.47
CA ARG A 166 13.41 -8.76 -5.40
C ARG A 166 14.20 -10.01 -5.88
N ASP A 167 13.72 -10.67 -6.94
CA ASP A 167 14.30 -11.86 -7.53
C ASP A 167 15.02 -11.63 -8.89
N ARG A 168 15.00 -10.40 -9.45
CA ARG A 168 15.68 -10.05 -10.72
C ARG A 168 16.25 -8.63 -10.69
N PRO A 169 17.42 -8.42 -10.06
CA PRO A 169 18.01 -7.09 -9.85
C PRO A 169 18.56 -6.39 -11.11
N GLY A 170 18.22 -6.85 -12.33
CA GLY A 170 18.92 -6.45 -13.57
C GLY A 170 18.12 -5.64 -14.59
N ILE A 171 16.84 -5.33 -14.37
CA ILE A 171 16.04 -4.64 -15.40
C ILE A 171 16.30 -3.13 -15.35
N THR A 172 17.33 -2.70 -16.09
CA THR A 172 17.63 -1.30 -16.39
C THR A 172 16.54 -0.66 -17.25
N GLY A 173 16.01 0.48 -16.80
CA GLY A 173 15.23 1.38 -17.66
C GLY A 173 16.19 2.30 -18.41
N LEU A 174 16.42 2.06 -19.70
CA LEU A 174 17.27 2.91 -20.54
C LEU A 174 16.47 4.12 -21.04
N ARG A 175 17.08 5.31 -20.94
CA ARG A 175 16.76 6.45 -21.81
C ARG A 175 17.93 6.59 -22.79
N SER A 176 17.69 6.39 -24.08
CA SER A 176 18.61 6.85 -25.13
C SER A 176 18.15 8.24 -25.57
N PRO A 177 19.04 9.25 -25.64
CA PRO A 177 18.69 10.60 -26.09
C PRO A 177 18.28 10.64 -27.58
N GLU A 178 18.55 9.58 -28.35
CA GLU A 178 18.31 9.55 -29.79
C GLU A 178 17.04 8.77 -30.18
N HIS A 179 16.50 7.93 -29.30
CA HIS A 179 15.35 7.06 -29.59
C HIS A 179 14.49 6.98 -28.33
N GLY A 180 13.25 7.50 -28.40
CA GLY A 180 12.30 7.47 -27.30
C GLY A 180 12.18 6.10 -26.63
N TRP A 181 11.82 6.10 -25.34
CA TRP A 181 11.73 4.95 -24.43
C TRP A 181 11.67 3.57 -25.12
N THR A 182 12.80 2.88 -25.19
CA THR A 182 12.84 1.49 -25.64
C THR A 182 12.44 0.57 -24.50
N ARG A 183 11.56 -0.40 -24.81
CA ARG A 183 11.05 -1.39 -23.86
C ARG A 183 12.21 -2.20 -23.24
N PRO A 184 12.06 -2.67 -21.98
CA PRO A 184 13.10 -3.46 -21.32
C PRO A 184 13.40 -4.74 -22.10
N ILE A 185 14.69 -5.01 -22.31
CA ILE A 185 15.21 -6.28 -22.83
C ILE A 185 15.62 -7.12 -21.63
N GLY A 186 14.94 -8.27 -21.47
CA GLY A 186 15.38 -9.51 -20.80
C GLY A 186 16.00 -9.41 -19.42
#